data_AF-A0A8T5I487-F1
#
_entry.id   AF-A0A8T5I487-F1
#
_cell.length_a   1.000
_cell.length_b   1.000
_cell.length_c   1.000
_cell.angle_alpha   90.00
_cell.angle_beta   90.00
_cell.angle_gamma   90.00
#
_symmetry.space_group_name_H-M   'P 1'
#
loop_
_entity.id
_entity.type
_entity.pdbx_description
1 polymer ?
#
loop_
_entity_poly.entity_id
_entity_poly.type
_entity_poly.pdbx_seq_one_letter_code
_entity_poly.pdbx_strand_id
1 'polypeptide(L)'
;MRLRKFRVRAYRCIHDSGEITVGDLAAFVGRNESGKTTILQALTLLNRDEIISDLDLCDEMSEELKEEIRLAEGEFELNDYETEILKDKFPGLPQIKKIKLFRTNRNQKVQYEFEDTEISEINDEELNSWENFTKEIIEFLDTLPNHIRIQINTKLFDGPV
;
A
#
# COMPACT_ATOMS: atom_id res chain seq x y z
N MET A 1 8.95 6.55 2.96
CA MET A 1 8.48 6.08 1.66
C MET A 1 7.53 7.11 1.12
N ARG A 2 7.44 7.26 -0.21
CA ARG A 2 6.61 8.26 -0.86
C ARG A 2 5.70 7.63 -1.91
N LEU A 3 4.39 7.80 -1.76
CA LEU A 3 3.41 7.28 -2.72
C LEU A 3 3.55 7.99 -4.07
N ARG A 4 3.71 7.22 -5.15
CA ARG A 4 3.87 7.70 -6.53
C ARG A 4 2.73 7.29 -7.44
N LYS A 5 2.15 6.12 -7.22
CA LYS A 5 0.95 5.67 -7.93
C LYS A 5 0.05 4.90 -6.99
N PHE A 6 -1.24 4.90 -7.25
CA PHE A 6 -2.16 4.00 -6.57
C PHE A 6 -3.32 3.60 -7.48
N ARG A 7 -4.02 2.53 -7.08
CA ARG A 7 -5.28 2.10 -7.66
C ARG A 7 -6.17 1.53 -6.56
N VAL A 8 -7.45 1.83 -6.64
CA VAL A 8 -8.49 1.37 -5.73
C VAL A 8 -9.54 0.63 -6.54
N ARG A 9 -9.96 -0.55 -6.08
CA ARG A 9 -10.97 -1.38 -6.73
C ARG A 9 -11.92 -2.00 -5.72
N ALA A 10 -13.14 -2.27 -6.16
CA ALA A 10 -14.16 -2.99 -5.39
C ALA A 10 -14.32 -2.52 -3.92
N TYR A 11 -14.18 -1.21 -3.67
CA TYR A 11 -14.24 -0.61 -2.34
C TYR A 11 -15.35 0.45 -2.27
N ARG A 12 -16.40 0.16 -1.50
CA ARG A 12 -17.62 0.98 -1.36
C ARG A 12 -18.20 1.36 -2.73
N CYS A 13 -18.18 2.64 -3.10
CA CYS A 13 -18.70 3.12 -4.39
C CYS A 13 -17.67 3.09 -5.54
N ILE A 14 -16.45 2.61 -5.29
CA ILE A 14 -15.38 2.57 -6.30
C ILE A 14 -15.33 1.17 -6.91
N HIS A 15 -15.71 1.09 -8.18
CA HIS A 15 -15.51 -0.11 -8.99
C HIS A 15 -14.03 -0.28 -9.33
N ASP A 16 -13.48 0.75 -9.96
CA ASP A 16 -12.07 0.85 -10.31
C ASP A 16 -11.72 2.33 -10.49
N SER A 17 -10.72 2.81 -9.76
CA SER A 17 -10.20 4.17 -9.95
C SER A 17 -9.34 4.31 -11.20
N GLY A 18 -8.90 3.19 -11.78
CA GLY A 18 -7.73 3.17 -12.66
C GLY A 18 -6.45 3.50 -11.90
N GLU A 19 -5.33 3.52 -12.62
CA GLU A 19 -4.05 3.96 -12.04
C GLU A 19 -4.01 5.48 -11.95
N ILE A 20 -3.72 5.99 -10.75
CA ILE A 20 -3.61 7.41 -10.47
C ILE A 20 -2.18 7.71 -10.04
N THR A 21 -1.51 8.60 -10.77
CA THR A 21 -0.16 9.09 -10.45
C THR A 21 -0.22 10.24 -9.44
N VAL A 22 0.70 10.24 -8.48
CA VAL A 22 0.77 11.18 -7.36
C VAL A 22 2.09 11.95 -7.40
N GLY A 23 1.99 13.28 -7.43
CA GLY A 23 3.12 14.20 -7.35
C GLY A 23 3.46 14.62 -5.92
N ASP A 24 4.03 15.81 -5.76
CA ASP A 24 4.34 16.44 -4.46
C ASP A 24 3.08 16.92 -3.74
N LEU A 25 2.11 17.36 -4.53
CA LEU A 25 0.79 17.75 -4.08
C LEU A 25 -0.24 17.08 -4.98
N ALA A 26 -1.22 16.42 -4.38
CA ALA A 26 -2.37 15.87 -5.08
C ALA A 26 -3.65 16.40 -4.42
N ALA A 27 -4.63 16.77 -5.24
CA ALA A 27 -5.92 17.24 -4.79
C ALA A 27 -7.03 16.47 -5.51
N PHE A 28 -8.01 15.99 -4.74
CA PHE A 28 -9.22 15.38 -5.28
C PHE A 28 -10.33 16.43 -5.34
N VAL A 29 -10.81 16.73 -6.55
CA VAL A 29 -11.88 17.71 -6.79
C VAL A 29 -12.99 17.06 -7.61
N GLY A 30 -14.24 17.38 -7.29
CA GLY A 30 -15.40 16.78 -7.93
C GLY A 30 -16.68 17.05 -7.15
N ARG A 31 -17.83 16.66 -7.72
CA ARG A 31 -19.16 16.83 -7.09
C ARG A 31 -19.25 16.07 -5.77
N ASN A 32 -20.18 16.46 -4.90
CA ASN A 32 -20.49 15.67 -3.70
C ASN A 32 -20.81 14.23 -4.08
N GLU A 33 -20.46 13.30 -3.19
CA GLU A 33 -20.70 11.85 -3.35
C GLU A 33 -19.96 11.18 -4.52
N SER A 34 -19.06 11.90 -5.21
CA SER A 34 -18.26 11.34 -6.31
C SER A 34 -17.15 10.36 -5.89
N GLY A 35 -17.13 9.89 -4.64
CA GLY A 35 -16.13 8.94 -4.14
C GLY A 35 -14.77 9.51 -3.71
N LYS A 36 -14.59 10.83 -3.61
CA LYS A 36 -13.30 11.44 -3.21
C LYS A 36 -12.84 10.99 -1.82
N THR A 37 -13.72 11.09 -0.83
CA THR A 37 -13.44 10.62 0.53
C THR A 37 -13.23 9.11 0.54
N THR A 38 -13.98 8.38 -0.28
CA THR A 38 -13.85 6.93 -0.45
C THR A 38 -12.47 6.53 -0.96
N ILE A 39 -11.88 7.28 -1.89
CA ILE A 39 -10.51 7.04 -2.36
C ILE A 39 -9.52 7.19 -1.19
N LEU A 40 -9.64 8.25 -0.40
CA LEU A 40 -8.76 8.46 0.75
C LEU A 40 -8.92 7.35 1.80
N GLN A 41 -10.15 6.89 2.05
CA GLN A 41 -10.44 5.77 2.95
C GLN A 41 -9.91 4.44 2.41
N ALA A 42 -9.98 4.20 1.10
CA ALA A 42 -9.37 3.02 0.50
C ALA A 42 -7.85 3.04 0.63
N LEU A 43 -7.22 4.21 0.51
CA LEU A 43 -5.77 4.35 0.69
C LEU A 43 -5.34 4.08 2.14
N THR A 44 -6.21 4.28 3.14
CA THR A 44 -5.87 3.89 4.51
C THR A 44 -5.73 2.38 4.65
N LEU A 45 -6.32 1.56 3.77
CA LEU A 45 -6.15 0.10 3.78
C LEU A 45 -4.70 -0.35 3.54
N LEU A 46 -3.84 0.53 3.03
CA LEU A 46 -2.40 0.31 2.91
C LEU A 46 -1.67 0.52 4.25
N ASN A 47 -2.37 1.01 5.28
CA ASN A 47 -1.87 1.06 6.65
C ASN A 47 -2.15 -0.27 7.38
N ARG A 48 -1.21 -0.66 8.23
CA ARG A 48 -1.23 -1.94 8.97
C ARG A 48 -2.44 -2.12 9.89
N ASP A 49 -2.90 -1.03 10.49
CA ASP A 49 -3.90 -1.07 11.57
C ASP A 49 -5.35 -1.08 11.06
N GLU A 50 -5.56 -0.98 9.74
CA GLU A 50 -6.91 -0.95 9.17
C GLU A 50 -7.50 -2.35 8.99
N ILE A 51 -8.76 -2.46 9.41
CA ILE A 51 -9.58 -3.67 9.30
C ILE A 51 -10.59 -3.44 8.19
N ILE A 52 -10.72 -4.41 7.29
CA ILE A 52 -11.72 -4.38 6.22
C ILE A 52 -12.94 -5.16 6.68
N SER A 53 -14.09 -4.51 6.65
CA SER A 53 -15.38 -5.17 6.84
C SER A 53 -16.04 -5.51 5.51
N ASP A 54 -16.96 -6.47 5.51
CA ASP A 54 -17.75 -6.79 4.30
C ASP A 54 -18.54 -5.58 3.79
N LEU A 55 -18.94 -4.67 4.70
CA LEU A 55 -19.65 -3.42 4.35
C LEU A 55 -18.75 -2.40 3.62
N ASP A 56 -17.44 -2.59 3.66
CA ASP A 56 -16.50 -1.76 2.91
C ASP A 56 -16.32 -2.23 1.46
N LEU A 57 -16.82 -3.42 1.12
CA LEU A 57 -16.73 -3.96 -0.24
C LEU A 57 -17.80 -3.33 -1.15
N CYS A 58 -17.51 -3.29 -2.45
CA CYS A 58 -18.48 -2.79 -3.43
C CYS A 58 -19.54 -3.86 -3.74
N ASP A 59 -20.77 -3.65 -3.25
CA ASP A 59 -21.88 -4.59 -3.44
C ASP A 59 -22.19 -4.88 -4.93
N GLU A 60 -21.95 -3.90 -5.81
CA GLU A 60 -22.15 -4.02 -7.26
C GLU A 60 -21.13 -4.97 -7.92
N MET A 61 -20.02 -5.27 -7.25
CA MET A 61 -18.95 -6.17 -7.73
C MET A 61 -18.95 -7.55 -7.06
N SER A 62 -20.12 -7.99 -6.57
CA SER A 62 -20.25 -9.25 -5.81
C SER A 62 -19.79 -10.50 -6.55
N GLU A 63 -19.85 -10.53 -7.88
CA GLU A 63 -19.34 -11.65 -8.69
C GLU A 63 -17.81 -11.64 -8.75
N GLU A 64 -17.19 -10.49 -9.00
CA GLU A 64 -15.73 -10.35 -9.04
C GLU A 64 -15.12 -10.55 -7.65
N LEU A 65 -15.81 -10.11 -6.59
CA LEU A 65 -15.39 -10.31 -5.20
C LEU A 65 -15.36 -11.78 -4.76
N LYS A 66 -15.88 -12.71 -5.57
CA LYS A 66 -15.65 -14.15 -5.36
C LYS A 66 -14.20 -14.53 -5.61
N GLU A 67 -13.48 -13.79 -6.44
CA GLU A 67 -12.04 -13.96 -6.69
C GLU A 67 -11.20 -13.10 -5.73
N GLU A 68 -9.88 -13.26 -5.77
CA GLU A 68 -8.99 -12.39 -5.01
C GLU A 68 -8.71 -11.10 -5.80
N ILE A 69 -9.11 -9.96 -5.24
CA ILE A 69 -8.92 -8.63 -5.84
C ILE A 69 -8.12 -7.76 -4.89
N ARG A 70 -7.19 -6.98 -5.44
CA ARG A 70 -6.51 -5.89 -4.71
C ARG A 70 -7.45 -4.70 -4.58
N LEU A 71 -7.96 -4.51 -3.37
CA LEU A 71 -8.88 -3.43 -3.01
C LEU A 71 -8.17 -2.07 -3.03
N ALA A 72 -6.94 -2.05 -2.53
CA ALA A 72 -6.05 -0.91 -2.63
C ALA A 72 -4.65 -1.40 -2.99
N GLU A 73 -3.97 -0.68 -3.88
CA GLU A 73 -2.55 -0.86 -4.15
C GLU A 73 -1.87 0.50 -4.31
N GLY A 74 -0.63 0.61 -3.86
CA GLY A 74 0.18 1.80 -3.94
C GLY A 74 1.63 1.47 -4.27
N GLU A 75 2.21 2.16 -5.25
CA GLU A 75 3.64 2.14 -5.58
C GLU A 75 4.34 3.24 -4.79
N PHE A 76 5.29 2.86 -3.96
CA PHE A 76 6.05 3.74 -3.09
C PHE A 76 7.51 3.77 -3.51
N GLU A 77 8.04 4.98 -3.61
CA GLU A 77 9.46 5.23 -3.82
C GLU A 77 10.15 5.42 -2.46
N LEU A 78 11.30 4.79 -2.30
CA LEU A 78 12.14 4.94 -1.11
C LEU A 78 13.04 6.15 -1.28
N ASN A 79 13.26 6.88 -0.19
CA ASN A 79 14.30 7.92 -0.19
C ASN A 79 15.68 7.30 0.08
N ASP A 80 16.74 8.08 -0.16
CA ASP A 80 18.12 7.62 0.00
C ASP A 80 18.40 7.05 1.40
N TYR A 81 17.86 7.68 2.45
CA TYR A 81 18.00 7.23 3.83
C TYR A 81 17.36 5.86 4.08
N GLU A 82 16.17 5.61 3.54
CA GLU A 82 15.47 4.33 3.66
C GLU A 82 16.19 3.23 2.88
N THR A 83 16.70 3.55 1.69
CA THR A 83 17.52 2.63 0.90
C THR A 83 18.85 2.31 1.60
N GLU A 84 19.48 3.28 2.28
CA GLU A 84 20.68 3.05 3.09
C GLU A 84 20.40 2.14 4.28
N ILE A 85 19.31 2.36 5.02
CA ILE A 85 18.93 1.47 6.14
C ILE A 85 18.69 0.04 5.66
N LEU A 86 18.02 -0.14 4.52
CA LEU A 86 17.80 -1.46 3.94
C LEU A 86 19.12 -2.12 3.55
N LYS A 87 20.05 -1.37 2.95
CA LYS A 87 21.37 -1.88 2.57
C LYS A 87 22.21 -2.28 3.79
N ASP A 88 22.17 -1.50 4.87
CA ASP A 88 22.92 -1.79 6.09
C ASP A 88 22.37 -3.03 6.81
N LYS A 89 21.05 -3.18 6.86
CA LYS A 89 20.41 -4.35 7.47
C LYS A 89 20.52 -5.60 6.60
N PHE A 90 20.52 -5.41 5.28
CA PHE A 90 20.50 -6.48 4.30
C PHE A 90 21.54 -6.19 3.20
N PRO A 91 22.83 -6.45 3.47
CA PRO A 91 23.93 -6.10 2.55
C PRO A 91 24.00 -6.96 1.28
N GLY A 92 23.26 -8.07 1.22
CA GLY A 92 23.19 -8.96 0.06
C GLY A 92 22.12 -8.56 -0.97
N LEU A 93 21.47 -7.41 -0.81
CA LEU A 93 20.30 -7.06 -1.63
C LEU A 93 20.64 -6.26 -2.88
N PRO A 94 19.92 -6.52 -3.99
CA PRO A 94 19.79 -5.53 -5.04
C PRO A 94 19.17 -4.27 -4.45
N GLN A 95 19.56 -3.11 -5.00
CA GLN A 95 19.11 -1.83 -4.49
C GLN A 95 17.60 -1.66 -4.70
N ILE A 96 16.80 -1.90 -3.66
CA ILE A 96 15.35 -1.69 -3.68
C ILE A 96 15.08 -0.19 -3.69
N LYS A 97 14.51 0.30 -4.79
CA LYS A 97 14.08 1.71 -4.94
C LYS A 97 12.58 1.88 -4.81
N LYS A 98 11.83 0.81 -5.09
CA LYS A 98 10.37 0.83 -5.14
C LYS A 98 9.79 -0.37 -4.42
N ILE A 99 8.71 -0.10 -3.67
CA ILE A 99 7.91 -1.13 -3.02
C ILE A 99 6.46 -0.87 -3.37
N LYS A 100 5.77 -1.91 -3.80
CA LYS A 100 4.33 -1.91 -4.00
C LYS A 100 3.65 -2.51 -2.79
N LEU A 101 2.82 -1.73 -2.11
CA LEU A 101 1.94 -2.20 -1.04
C LEU A 101 0.57 -2.49 -1.64
N PHE A 102 -0.08 -3.56 -1.21
CA PHE A 102 -1.45 -3.83 -1.59
C PHE A 102 -2.21 -4.57 -0.51
N ARG A 103 -3.54 -4.49 -0.59
CA ARG A 103 -4.46 -5.15 0.32
C ARG A 103 -5.55 -5.82 -0.49
N THR A 104 -5.88 -7.08 -0.20
CA THR A 104 -6.89 -7.85 -0.92
C THR A 104 -8.17 -8.02 -0.11
N ASN A 105 -9.25 -8.42 -0.79
CA ASN A 105 -10.51 -8.81 -0.15
C ASN A 105 -10.41 -10.11 0.66
N ARG A 106 -9.34 -10.90 0.49
CA ARG A 106 -9.15 -12.18 1.17
C ARG A 106 -8.15 -12.11 2.33
N ASN A 107 -7.25 -11.12 2.33
CA ASN A 107 -6.22 -10.98 3.34
C ASN A 107 -6.41 -9.72 4.18
N GLN A 108 -6.45 -9.89 5.50
CA GLN A 108 -6.53 -8.80 6.48
C GLN A 108 -5.16 -8.20 6.83
N LYS A 109 -4.09 -8.58 6.14
CA LYS A 109 -2.78 -7.93 6.27
C LYS A 109 -2.41 -7.24 4.96
N VAL A 110 -1.70 -6.12 5.09
CA VAL A 110 -1.04 -5.48 3.94
C VAL A 110 0.04 -6.43 3.43
N GLN A 111 0.11 -6.55 2.12
CA GLN A 111 1.07 -7.36 1.38
C GLN A 111 2.03 -6.45 0.61
N TYR A 112 3.20 -6.99 0.29
CA TYR A 112 4.31 -6.22 -0.25
C TYR A 112 4.88 -6.92 -1.49
N GLU A 113 5.19 -6.13 -2.51
CA GLU A 113 5.83 -6.52 -3.75
C GLU A 113 7.04 -5.60 -3.97
N PHE A 114 8.17 -6.15 -4.40
CA PHE A 114 9.40 -5.40 -4.65
C PHE A 114 9.62 -5.33 -6.16
N GLU A 115 9.66 -4.11 -6.71
CA GLU A 115 9.97 -3.89 -8.13
C GLU A 115 11.50 -3.74 -8.29
N ASP A 116 12.08 -4.25 -9.37
CA ASP A 116 13.54 -4.32 -9.65
C ASP A 116 14.34 -5.32 -8.80
N THR A 117 13.81 -6.53 -8.60
CA THR A 117 14.70 -7.67 -8.40
C THR A 117 14.95 -8.32 -9.76
N GLU A 118 16.13 -8.14 -10.35
CA GLU A 118 16.58 -9.03 -11.43
C GLU A 118 16.75 -10.44 -10.84
N ILE A 119 15.62 -11.17 -10.71
CA ILE A 119 15.60 -12.61 -10.48
C ILE A 119 15.75 -13.27 -11.86
N SER A 120 16.88 -13.02 -12.51
CA SER A 120 17.28 -13.82 -13.65
C SER A 120 17.86 -15.12 -13.09
N GLU A 121 17.03 -16.17 -13.08
CA GLU A 121 17.37 -17.57 -12.77
C GLU A 121 17.77 -17.83 -11.31
N ILE A 122 16.80 -18.09 -10.45
CA ILE A 122 17.03 -18.53 -9.06
C ILE A 122 16.63 -20.00 -8.92
N ASN A 123 17.58 -20.83 -8.48
CA ASN A 123 17.38 -22.26 -8.18
C ASN A 123 16.50 -22.46 -6.93
N ASP A 124 15.93 -23.65 -6.73
CA ASP A 124 14.98 -23.97 -5.65
C ASP A 124 15.49 -23.70 -4.20
N GLU A 125 16.80 -23.70 -3.96
CA GLU A 125 17.38 -23.34 -2.65
C GLU A 125 17.36 -21.83 -2.38
N GLU A 126 17.43 -21.05 -3.45
CA GLU A 126 17.60 -19.61 -3.47
C GLU A 126 16.21 -18.92 -3.43
N LEU A 127 15.15 -19.62 -3.88
CA LEU A 127 13.74 -19.33 -3.60
C LEU A 127 13.40 -19.38 -2.11
N ASN A 128 13.88 -20.39 -1.37
CA ASN A 128 13.68 -20.49 0.08
C ASN A 128 14.42 -19.36 0.83
N SER A 129 15.58 -18.95 0.33
CA SER A 129 16.27 -17.75 0.84
C SER A 129 15.48 -16.48 0.53
N TRP A 130 14.85 -16.40 -0.64
CA TRP A 130 14.04 -15.26 -1.06
C TRP A 130 12.73 -15.11 -0.28
N GLU A 131 12.06 -16.23 0.05
CA GLU A 131 10.86 -16.24 0.90
C GLU A 131 11.18 -15.87 2.35
N ASN A 132 12.26 -16.40 2.92
CA ASN A 132 12.72 -16.01 4.26
C ASN A 132 13.16 -14.53 4.28
N PHE A 133 13.80 -14.09 3.21
CA PHE A 133 14.24 -12.72 3.02
C PHE A 133 13.07 -11.72 2.91
N THR A 134 12.09 -11.99 2.05
CA THR A 134 10.89 -11.15 1.93
C THR A 134 10.15 -11.06 3.26
N LYS A 135 10.12 -12.15 4.02
CA LYS A 135 9.57 -12.16 5.38
C LYS A 135 10.35 -11.25 6.34
N GLU A 136 11.68 -11.26 6.33
CA GLU A 136 12.49 -10.37 7.17
C GLU A 136 12.33 -8.89 6.81
N ILE A 137 12.21 -8.54 5.51
CA ILE A 137 11.88 -7.18 5.11
C ILE A 137 10.48 -6.79 5.55
N ILE A 138 9.49 -7.68 5.37
CA ILE A 138 8.13 -7.40 5.81
C ILE A 138 8.10 -7.19 7.33
N GLU A 139 8.79 -8.03 8.11
CA GLU A 139 8.94 -7.85 9.55
C GLU A 139 9.66 -6.53 9.88
N PHE A 140 10.68 -6.14 9.12
CA PHE A 140 11.36 -4.87 9.30
C PHE A 140 10.45 -3.67 8.99
N LEU A 141 9.76 -3.67 7.85
CA LEU A 141 8.79 -2.63 7.47
C LEU A 141 7.66 -2.54 8.50
N ASP A 142 7.24 -3.69 9.05
CA ASP A 142 6.27 -3.78 10.15
C ASP A 142 6.80 -3.21 11.47
N THR A 143 8.13 -3.15 11.67
CA THR A 143 8.79 -2.54 12.84
C THR A 143 9.11 -1.06 12.68
N LEU A 144 9.11 -0.53 11.44
CA LEU A 144 9.31 0.90 11.23
C LEU A 144 8.14 1.65 11.89
N PRO A 145 8.41 2.48 12.93
CA PRO A 145 7.34 3.20 13.60
C PRO A 145 6.60 4.07 12.58
N ASN A 146 5.26 4.03 12.61
CA ASN A 146 4.32 4.87 11.87
C ASN A 146 4.49 6.39 12.17
N HIS A 147 5.69 6.95 12.06
CA HIS A 147 5.97 8.36 12.26
C HIS A 147 5.91 9.15 10.95
N ILE A 148 4.88 8.88 10.14
CA ILE A 148 4.14 9.95 9.47
C ILE A 148 2.87 10.32 10.30
N ARG A 149 2.79 9.90 11.58
CA ARG A 149 1.80 10.44 12.53
C ARG A 149 2.01 11.90 12.93
N ILE A 150 3.11 12.56 12.55
CA ILE A 150 3.46 13.89 13.09
C ILE A 150 2.97 15.06 12.21
N GLN A 151 2.52 14.87 10.96
CA GLN A 151 2.14 15.99 10.09
C GLN A 151 0.66 16.16 9.76
N ILE A 152 -0.25 15.27 10.19
CA ILE A 152 -1.69 15.56 10.12
C ILE A 152 -2.13 16.03 11.50
N ASN A 153 -2.06 17.34 11.70
CA ASN A 153 -2.68 18.04 12.81
C ASN A 153 -4.21 17.78 12.76
N THR A 154 -4.69 16.76 13.46
CA THR A 154 -6.12 16.42 13.55
C THR A 154 -6.95 17.48 14.30
N LYS A 155 -6.34 18.56 14.78
CA LYS A 155 -7.06 19.74 15.28
C LYS A 155 -7.81 20.52 14.19
N LEU A 156 -7.68 20.14 12.91
CA LEU A 156 -8.46 20.75 11.83
C LEU A 156 -9.96 20.33 11.85
N PHE A 157 -10.33 19.31 12.62
CA PHE A 157 -11.70 18.77 12.68
C PHE A 157 -12.43 19.03 14.00
N ASP A 158 -11.78 19.64 15.00
CA ASP A 158 -12.47 20.11 16.20
C ASP A 158 -13.07 21.50 15.91
N GLY A 159 -14.31 21.51 15.40
CA GLY A 159 -15.15 22.70 15.39
C GLY A 159 -15.48 23.16 16.82
N PRO A 160 -15.90 24.43 17.02
CA PRO A 160 -16.14 24.97 18.35
C PRO A 160 -17.32 24.26 19.04
N VAL A 161 -17.16 24.09 20.36
CA VAL A 161 -18.10 23.51 21.32
C VAL A 161 -19.46 24.20 21.30
#